data_AF-A0A948R8P2-F1
#
_entry.id   AF-A0A948R8P2-F1
#
_cell.length_a   1.000
_cell.length_b   1.000
_cell.length_c   1.000
_cell.angle_alpha   90.00
_cell.angle_beta   90.00
_cell.angle_gamma   90.00
#
_symmetry.space_group_name_H-M   'P 1'
#
loop_
_entity.id
_entity.type
_entity.pdbx_description
1 polymer ?
#
loop_
_entity_poly.entity_id
_entity_poly.type
_entity_poly.pdbx_seq_one_letter_code
_entity_poly.pdbx_strand_id
1 'polypeptide(L)'
;MNTIEQTEEFEAWIEGLSDPKAQKAIAREIVKFEGGLFADVKAIGKISEARIHYGPGYRIYFARTGHTIYLLLAGGTKRTQKKDIEKAIALAAGL
;
A
#
# COMPACT_ATOMS: atom_id res chain seq x y z
N MET A 1 -9.34 10.62 12.38
CA MET A 1 -9.35 9.27 11.79
C MET A 1 -9.12 9.43 10.32
N ASN A 2 -8.20 8.66 9.74
CA ASN A 2 -7.94 8.71 8.32
C ASN A 2 -8.95 7.84 7.57
N THR A 3 -9.31 8.23 6.36
CA THR A 3 -10.12 7.42 5.45
C THR A 3 -9.17 6.63 4.56
N ILE A 4 -9.39 5.32 4.45
CA ILE A 4 -8.65 4.47 3.52
C ILE A 4 -9.54 4.09 2.36
N GLU A 5 -9.07 4.41 1.16
CA GLU A 5 -9.68 3.96 -0.09
C GLU A 5 -8.72 3.01 -0.80
N GLN A 6 -9.24 2.14 -1.65
CA GLN A 6 -8.45 1.13 -2.37
C GLN A 6 -8.80 1.18 -3.84
N THR A 7 -7.79 1.05 -4.70
CA THR A 7 -8.02 0.81 -6.13
C THR A 7 -8.38 -0.66 -6.35
N GLU A 8 -9.08 -0.95 -7.45
CA GLU A 8 -9.32 -2.34 -7.90
C GLU A 8 -7.99 -3.12 -8.05
N GLU A 9 -6.91 -2.45 -8.44
CA GLU A 9 -5.59 -3.05 -8.55
C GLU A 9 -5.03 -3.51 -7.20
N PHE A 10 -5.21 -2.70 -6.15
CA PHE A 10 -4.81 -3.07 -4.81
C PHE A 10 -5.67 -4.23 -4.27
N GLU A 11 -6.98 -4.16 -4.49
CA GLU A 11 -7.95 -5.20 -4.10
C GLU A 11 -7.61 -6.55 -4.76
N ALA A 12 -7.41 -6.56 -6.08
CA ALA A 12 -7.03 -7.77 -6.80
C ALA A 12 -5.69 -8.34 -6.32
N TRP A 13 -4.73 -7.48 -5.99
CA TRP A 13 -3.44 -7.91 -5.44
C TRP A 13 -3.57 -8.58 -4.07
N ILE A 14 -4.34 -7.99 -3.14
CA ILE A 14 -4.49 -8.54 -1.78
C ILE A 14 -5.28 -9.85 -1.80
N GLU A 15 -6.31 -9.94 -2.63
CA GLU A 15 -7.13 -11.14 -2.82
C GLU A 15 -6.33 -12.27 -3.48
N GLY A 16 -5.38 -11.94 -4.38
CA GLY A 16 -4.49 -12.89 -5.03
C GLY A 16 -3.40 -13.48 -4.13
N LEU A 17 -3.24 -13.01 -2.89
CA LEU A 17 -2.25 -13.57 -1.97
C LEU A 17 -2.67 -14.95 -1.45
N SER A 18 -1.85 -15.96 -1.73
CA SER A 18 -2.08 -17.33 -1.24
C SER A 18 -1.75 -17.54 0.24
N ASP A 19 -1.11 -16.57 0.91
CA ASP A 19 -0.71 -16.65 2.31
C ASP A 19 -1.68 -15.84 3.21
N PRO A 20 -2.55 -16.50 4.00
CA PRO A 20 -3.49 -15.82 4.88
C PRO A 20 -2.81 -15.00 5.98
N LYS A 21 -1.60 -15.38 6.40
CA LYS A 21 -0.84 -14.62 7.40
C LYS A 21 -0.31 -13.33 6.81
N ALA A 22 0.06 -13.33 5.52
CA ALA A 22 0.43 -12.11 4.81
C ALA A 22 -0.75 -11.14 4.72
N GLN A 23 -1.94 -11.62 4.33
CA GLN A 23 -3.16 -10.81 4.29
C GLN A 23 -3.46 -10.19 5.66
N LYS A 24 -3.35 -10.98 6.75
CA LYS A 24 -3.55 -10.47 8.12
C LYS A 24 -2.50 -9.43 8.52
N ALA A 25 -1.24 -9.60 8.13
CA ALA A 25 -0.19 -8.62 8.39
C ALA A 25 -0.45 -7.30 7.66
N ILE A 26 -0.90 -7.37 6.40
CA ILE A 26 -1.27 -6.20 5.60
C ILE A 26 -2.50 -5.49 6.18
N ALA A 27 -3.56 -6.23 6.51
CA ALA A 27 -4.76 -5.66 7.12
C ALA A 27 -4.46 -4.93 8.44
N ARG A 28 -3.56 -5.48 9.27
CA ARG A 28 -3.09 -4.81 10.49
C ARG A 28 -2.38 -3.50 10.21
N GLU A 29 -1.63 -3.41 9.12
CA GLU A 29 -0.96 -2.16 8.72
C GLU A 29 -1.98 -1.12 8.23
N ILE A 30 -3.02 -1.55 7.50
CA ILE A 30 -4.11 -0.66 7.08
C ILE A 30 -4.87 -0.07 8.29
N VAL A 31 -5.16 -0.88 9.30
CA VAL A 31 -5.79 -0.39 10.55
C VAL A 31 -4.93 0.66 11.26
N LYS A 32 -3.60 0.51 11.23
CA LYS A 32 -2.70 1.56 11.76
C LYS A 32 -2.80 2.84 10.94
N PHE A 33 -2.95 2.74 9.62
CA PHE A 33 -3.10 3.91 8.76
C PHE A 33 -4.39 4.68 9.07
N GLU A 34 -5.51 3.99 9.32
CA GLU A 34 -6.77 4.58 9.79
C GLU A 34 -6.57 5.37 11.10
N GLY A 35 -5.75 4.82 12.00
CA GLY A 35 -5.36 5.43 13.28
C GLY A 35 -4.27 6.52 13.18
N GLY A 36 -3.71 6.77 12.00
CA GLY A 36 -2.64 7.75 11.79
C GLY A 36 -1.25 7.30 12.25
N LEU A 37 -1.04 6.00 12.43
CA LEU A 37 0.22 5.42 12.88
C LEU A 37 1.04 4.91 11.69
N PHE A 38 1.95 5.74 11.20
CA PHE A 38 2.85 5.44 10.07
C PHE A 38 4.27 5.17 10.58
N ALA A 39 4.62 3.90 10.80
CA ALA A 39 5.91 3.55 11.40
C ALA A 39 7.03 3.41 10.36
N ASP A 40 6.81 2.63 9.30
CA ASP A 40 7.82 2.35 8.29
C ASP A 40 7.34 2.74 6.88
N VAL A 41 7.29 4.06 6.65
CA VAL A 41 6.84 4.66 5.39
C VAL A 41 7.97 5.44 4.75
N LYS A 42 8.13 5.29 3.43
CA LYS A 42 9.08 6.05 2.61
C LYS A 42 8.35 6.82 1.52
N ALA A 43 8.63 8.11 1.38
CA ALA A 43 8.14 8.92 0.26
C ALA A 43 8.88 8.56 -1.05
N ILE A 44 8.13 8.46 -2.15
CA ILE A 44 8.63 8.19 -3.50
C ILE A 44 7.91 9.14 -4.46
N GLY A 45 8.49 10.33 -4.66
CA GLY A 45 7.86 11.37 -5.49
C GLY A 45 6.50 11.78 -4.92
N LYS A 46 5.43 11.53 -5.69
CA LYS A 46 4.03 11.85 -5.31
C LYS A 46 3.31 10.74 -4.54
N ILE A 47 3.92 9.56 -4.43
CA ILE A 47 3.37 8.42 -3.69
C ILE A 47 4.24 8.11 -2.47
N SER A 48 3.76 7.20 -1.63
CA SER A 48 4.48 6.68 -0.47
C SER A 48 4.44 5.15 -0.45
N GLU A 49 5.47 4.55 0.11
CA GLU A 49 5.64 3.10 0.27
C GLU A 49 5.61 2.74 1.75
N ALA A 50 4.68 1.90 2.17
CA ALA A 50 4.70 1.22 3.47
C ALA A 50 5.49 -0.08 3.37
N ARG A 51 6.43 -0.30 4.29
CA ARG A 51 7.30 -1.49 4.30
C ARG A 51 6.86 -2.46 5.40
N ILE A 52 6.35 -3.61 4.98
CA ILE A 52 5.90 -4.67 5.89
C ILE A 52 6.95 -5.77 5.93
N HIS A 53 7.60 -5.94 7.08
CA HIS A 53 8.65 -6.94 7.31
C HIS A 53 8.06 -8.30 7.67
N TYR A 54 7.31 -8.87 6.72
CA TYR A 54 6.75 -10.21 6.81
C TYR A 54 7.02 -10.99 5.51
N GLY A 55 7.40 -12.26 5.64
CA GLY A 55 7.65 -13.16 4.51
C GLY A 55 8.61 -12.56 3.46
N PRO A 56 8.20 -12.44 2.18
CA PRO A 56 9.04 -11.87 1.10
C PRO A 56 9.32 -10.36 1.24
N GLY A 57 8.79 -9.71 2.28
CA GLY A 57 8.88 -8.27 2.48
C GLY A 57 7.85 -7.53 1.63
N TYR A 58 6.61 -7.48 2.11
CA TYR A 58 5.50 -6.83 1.41
C TYR A 58 5.60 -5.31 1.41
N ARG A 59 5.04 -4.70 0.37
CA ARG A 59 4.98 -3.24 0.16
C ARG A 59 3.58 -2.82 -0.20
N ILE A 60 3.11 -1.74 0.41
CA ILE A 60 1.86 -1.07 0.02
C ILE A 60 2.25 0.29 -0.53
N TYR A 61 1.82 0.61 -1.73
CA TYR A 61 2.01 1.92 -2.34
C TYR A 61 0.71 2.70 -2.25
N PHE A 62 0.80 3.93 -1.77
CA PHE A 62 -0.38 4.75 -1.53
C PHE A 62 -0.10 6.21 -1.84
N ALA A 63 -1.15 6.95 -2.17
CA ALA A 63 -1.12 8.41 -2.24
C ALA A 63 -1.99 8.98 -1.12
N ARG A 64 -1.64 10.18 -0.66
CA ARG A 64 -2.49 10.96 0.23
C ARG A 64 -3.23 12.00 -0.60
N THR A 65 -4.55 11.95 -0.60
CA THR A 65 -5.41 12.95 -1.24
C THR A 65 -6.02 13.86 -0.16
N GLY A 66 -5.78 15.17 -0.29
CA GLY A 66 -6.16 16.13 0.74
C GLY A 66 -5.49 15.87 2.09
N HIS A 67 -6.25 16.09 3.18
CA HIS A 67 -5.68 16.04 4.53
C HIS A 67 -5.80 14.66 5.21
N THR A 68 -6.76 13.82 4.88
CA THR A 68 -7.03 12.59 5.66
C THR A 68 -7.31 11.35 4.82
N ILE A 69 -7.32 11.45 3.50
CA ILE A 69 -7.62 10.31 2.62
C ILE A 69 -6.30 9.69 2.17
N TYR A 70 -6.18 8.39 2.36
CA TYR A 70 -5.06 7.58 1.89
C TYR A 70 -5.60 6.54 0.91
N LEU A 71 -5.25 6.70 -0.36
CA LEU A 71 -5.65 5.79 -1.41
C LEU A 71 -4.54 4.74 -1.61
N LEU A 72 -4.85 3.47 -1.34
CA LEU A 72 -3.97 2.35 -1.61
C LEU A 72 -4.02 2.03 -3.10
N LEU A 73 -2.89 2.20 -3.78
CA LEU A 73 -2.78 2.17 -5.24
C LEU A 73 -2.44 0.79 -5.77
N ALA A 74 -1.46 0.14 -5.15
CA ALA A 74 -0.94 -1.15 -5.53
C ALA A 74 -0.18 -1.76 -4.36
N GLY A 75 0.09 -3.06 -4.45
CA GLY A 75 1.00 -3.71 -3.53
C GLY A 75 1.91 -4.68 -4.24
N GLY A 76 2.89 -5.17 -3.50
CA GLY A 76 3.80 -6.16 -4.01
C GLY A 76 4.81 -6.59 -2.96
N THR A 77 5.98 -7.00 -3.43
CA THR A 77 7.06 -7.47 -2.56
C THR A 77 8.35 -6.74 -2.85
N LYS A 78 9.34 -6.90 -1.97
CA LYS A 78 10.70 -6.40 -2.21
C LYS A 78 11.27 -6.85 -3.55
N ARG A 79 10.88 -8.03 -4.07
CA ARG A 79 11.37 -8.56 -5.35
C ARG A 79 10.77 -7.85 -6.57
N THR A 80 9.52 -7.43 -6.48
CA THR A 80 8.77 -6.78 -7.57
C THR A 80 8.76 -5.25 -7.45
N GLN A 81 9.39 -4.71 -6.39
CA GLN A 81 9.34 -3.31 -5.97
C GLN A 81 9.41 -2.30 -7.12
N LYS A 82 10.39 -2.43 -8.04
CA LYS A 82 10.54 -1.50 -9.15
C LYS A 82 9.28 -1.43 -10.04
N LYS A 83 8.76 -2.60 -10.42
CA LYS A 83 7.56 -2.73 -11.26
C LYS A 83 6.33 -2.19 -10.53
N ASP A 84 6.22 -2.47 -9.23
CA ASP A 84 5.08 -2.05 -8.43
C ASP A 84 5.06 -0.52 -8.22
N ILE A 85 6.24 0.10 -8.06
CA ILE A 85 6.39 1.56 -8.00
C ILE A 85 5.95 2.20 -9.32
N GLU A 86 6.42 1.68 -10.46
CA GLU A 86 6.03 2.19 -11.78
C GLU A 86 4.51 2.11 -11.97
N LYS A 87 3.90 0.99 -11.56
CA LYS A 87 2.45 0.81 -11.59
C LYS A 87 1.71 1.79 -10.69
N ALA A 88 2.16 1.97 -9.46
CA ALA A 88 1.57 2.90 -8.51
C ALA A 88 1.67 4.35 -8.98
N ILE A 89 2.80 4.77 -9.59
CA ILE A 89 2.95 6.11 -10.16
C ILE A 89 1.97 6.32 -11.33
N ALA A 90 1.79 5.32 -12.20
CA ALA A 90 0.85 5.41 -13.31
C ALA A 90 -0.60 5.55 -12.81
N LEU A 91 -0.99 4.75 -11.81
CA LEU A 91 -2.31 4.88 -11.17
C LEU A 91 -2.47 6.25 -10.51
N ALA A 92 -1.45 6.74 -9.80
CA ALA A 92 -1.49 8.04 -9.15
C ALA A 92 -1.62 9.22 -10.11
N ALA A 93 -1.18 9.06 -11.37
CA ALA A 93 -1.30 10.09 -12.40
C ALA A 93 -2.69 10.14 -13.07
N GLY A 94 -3.46 9.05 -12.96
CA GLY A 94 -4.82 8.94 -13.50
C GLY A 94 -5.93 9.35 -12.54
N LEU A 95 -5.57 9.84 -11.35
CA LEU A 95 -6.46 10.33 -10.30
C LEU A 95 -6.43 11.85 -10.25
#